data_AF-A0A838ISV1-F1
#
_entry.id   AF-A0A838ISV1-F1
#
_cell.length_a   1.000
_cell.length_b   1.000
_cell.length_c   1.000
_cell.angle_alpha   90.00
_cell.angle_beta   90.00
_cell.angle_gamma   90.00
#
_symmetry.space_group_name_H-M   'P 1'
#
loop_
_entity.id
_entity.type
_entity.pdbx_description
1 polymer ?
#
loop_
_entity_poly.entity_id
_entity_poly.type
_entity_poly.pdbx_seq_one_letter_code
_entity_poly.pdbx_strand_id
1 'polypeptide(L)'
;MTRRLYTDRELLAALRQAKRALGRPPTMDDLDRGIPGLTLPAAATVKVRFGSWSRALALALRVQVRRGNPGTSEARLRRDMKLLTRELGRPPSSTEMSRDPRTVHANTFIRRYGSWADSVRMASELRIVGEGLR
;
A
#
# COMPACT_ATOMS: atom_id res chain seq x y z
N MET A 1 -2.47 -23.20 24.31
CA MET A 1 -3.01 -21.89 23.90
C MET A 1 -1.86 -21.01 23.44
N THR A 2 -1.73 -20.74 22.15
CA THR A 2 -0.61 -19.95 21.61
C THR A 2 -0.79 -18.48 22.00
N ARG A 3 0.08 -17.98 22.88
CA ARG A 3 0.06 -16.59 23.34
C ARG A 3 0.22 -15.67 22.13
N ARG A 4 -0.84 -14.94 21.76
CA ARG A 4 -0.75 -13.86 20.78
C ARG A 4 0.19 -12.81 21.37
N LEU A 5 1.42 -12.74 20.86
CA LEU A 5 2.46 -11.83 21.35
C LEU A 5 2.12 -10.34 21.12
N TYR A 6 1.20 -10.04 20.19
CA TYR A 6 0.83 -8.67 19.84
C TYR A 6 -0.68 -8.50 19.66
N THR A 7 -1.20 -7.40 20.21
CA THR A 7 -2.53 -6.85 19.97
C THR A 7 -2.53 -5.95 18.73
N ASP A 8 -3.73 -5.65 18.18
CA ASP A 8 -3.86 -4.73 17.04
C ASP A 8 -3.29 -3.35 17.36
N ARG A 9 -3.49 -2.86 18.59
CA ARG A 9 -2.95 -1.56 19.01
C ARG A 9 -1.43 -1.56 19.03
N GLU A 10 -0.80 -2.62 19.51
CA GLU A 10 0.66 -2.75 19.56
C GLU A 10 1.26 -2.83 18.16
N LEU A 11 0.67 -3.60 17.25
CA LEU A 11 1.12 -3.67 15.86
C LEU A 11 1.03 -2.30 15.17
N LEU A 12 -0.08 -1.57 15.37
CA LEU A 12 -0.22 -0.22 14.82
C LEU A 12 0.74 0.78 15.47
N ALA A 13 1.05 0.63 16.77
CA ALA A 13 2.03 1.45 17.47
C ALA A 13 3.46 1.20 16.94
N ALA A 14 3.81 -0.07 16.71
CA ALA A 14 5.10 -0.44 16.14
C ALA A 14 5.32 0.20 14.76
N LEU A 15 4.30 0.18 13.89
CA LEU A 15 4.36 0.85 12.58
C LEU A 15 4.53 2.38 12.70
N ARG A 16 3.93 3.02 13.72
CA ARG A 16 4.14 4.46 13.99
C ARG A 16 5.55 4.75 14.48
N GLN A 17 6.10 3.91 15.35
CA GLN A 17 7.48 4.05 15.84
C GLN A 17 8.49 3.86 14.72
N ALA A 18 8.32 2.83 13.91
CA ALA A 18 9.13 2.58 12.72
C ALA A 18 9.11 3.80 11.77
N LYS A 19 7.94 4.40 11.53
CA LYS A 19 7.84 5.64 10.75
C LYS A 19 8.65 6.79 11.37
N ARG A 20 8.55 6.98 12.68
CA ARG A 20 9.26 8.06 13.38
C ARG A 20 10.78 7.88 13.29
N ALA A 21 11.26 6.66 13.45
CA ALA A 21 12.69 6.34 13.36
C ALA A 21 13.24 6.53 11.94
N LEU A 22 12.48 6.15 10.91
CA LEU A 22 12.92 6.25 9.52
C LEU A 22 12.65 7.61 8.87
N GLY A 23 11.81 8.46 9.46
CA GLY A 23 11.28 9.67 8.83
C GLY A 23 10.35 9.41 7.64
N ARG A 24 10.11 8.15 7.27
CA ARG A 24 9.24 7.72 6.16
C ARG A 24 8.35 6.54 6.58
N PRO A 25 7.22 6.27 5.90
CA PRO A 25 6.46 5.04 6.14
C PRO A 25 7.37 3.81 6.00
N PRO A 26 7.30 2.84 6.94
CA PRO A 26 8.09 1.63 6.86
C PRO A 26 7.56 0.71 5.75
N THR A 27 8.48 -0.01 5.11
CA THR A 27 8.20 -1.13 4.21
C THR A 27 8.17 -2.43 5.00
N MET A 28 7.67 -3.52 4.39
CA MET A 28 7.73 -4.84 5.01
C MET A 28 9.18 -5.23 5.30
N ASP A 29 10.06 -4.93 4.36
CA ASP A 29 11.50 -5.19 4.45
C ASP A 29 12.18 -4.42 5.59
N ASP A 30 11.76 -3.17 5.86
CA ASP A 30 12.28 -2.43 7.03
C ASP A 30 11.95 -3.11 8.37
N LEU A 31 10.80 -3.79 8.48
CA LEU A 31 10.45 -4.54 9.69
C LEU A 31 11.18 -5.87 9.74
N ASP A 32 11.33 -6.56 8.61
CA ASP A 32 11.99 -7.87 8.55
C ASP A 32 13.51 -7.76 8.73
N ARG A 33 14.15 -6.71 8.19
CA ARG A 33 15.56 -6.36 8.50
C ARG A 33 15.74 -5.81 9.91
N GLY A 34 14.67 -5.32 10.52
CA GLY A 34 14.71 -4.62 11.79
C GLY A 34 15.21 -3.17 11.66
N ILE A 35 14.82 -2.35 12.63
CA ILE A 35 15.24 -0.95 12.74
C ILE A 35 16.02 -0.80 14.04
N PRO A 36 17.25 -0.27 14.02
CA PRO A 36 18.05 -0.10 15.23
C PRO A 36 17.29 0.64 16.33
N GLY A 37 17.33 0.09 17.55
CA GLY A 37 16.66 0.67 18.72
C GLY A 37 15.15 0.43 18.80
N LEU A 38 14.56 -0.37 17.89
CA LEU A 38 13.14 -0.75 17.95
C LEU A 38 12.96 -2.26 18.02
N THR A 39 12.05 -2.71 18.88
CA THR A 39 11.52 -4.08 18.86
C THR A 39 10.23 -4.08 18.03
N LEU A 40 10.30 -4.65 16.82
CA LEU A 40 9.19 -4.63 15.87
C LEU A 40 8.63 -6.04 15.66
N PRO A 41 7.30 -6.16 15.41
CA PRO A 41 6.71 -7.41 14.97
C PRO A 41 7.19 -7.76 13.56
N ALA A 42 7.21 -9.05 13.22
CA ALA A 42 7.49 -9.49 11.86
C ALA A 42 6.44 -8.93 10.87
N ALA A 43 6.86 -8.60 9.65
CA ALA A 43 5.95 -8.02 8.66
C ALA A 43 4.79 -8.98 8.32
N ALA A 44 5.07 -10.29 8.32
CA ALA A 44 4.07 -11.33 8.15
C ALA A 44 2.96 -11.28 9.22
N THR A 45 3.31 -11.07 10.49
CA THR A 45 2.33 -10.95 11.59
C THR A 45 1.42 -9.75 11.38
N VAL A 46 1.98 -8.60 10.98
CA VAL A 46 1.21 -7.39 10.65
C VAL A 46 0.27 -7.66 9.47
N LYS A 47 0.78 -8.25 8.38
CA LYS A 47 -0.02 -8.55 7.18
C LYS A 47 -1.18 -9.50 7.49
N VAL A 48 -0.92 -10.61 8.17
CA VAL A 48 -1.96 -11.60 8.54
C VAL A 48 -3.01 -10.95 9.43
N ARG A 49 -2.60 -10.12 10.40
CA ARG A 49 -3.55 -9.54 11.36
C ARG A 49 -4.49 -8.50 10.76
N PHE A 50 -4.01 -7.72 9.80
CA PHE A 50 -4.79 -6.64 9.16
C PHE A 50 -5.28 -6.98 7.75
N GLY A 51 -5.01 -8.20 7.26
CA GLY A 51 -5.33 -8.64 5.90
C GLY A 51 -4.39 -8.11 4.82
N SER A 52 -3.83 -6.90 4.99
CA SER A 52 -2.77 -6.38 4.14
C SER A 52 -1.87 -5.37 4.83
N TRP A 53 -0.63 -5.26 4.35
CA TRP A 53 0.34 -4.26 4.81
C TRP A 53 -0.17 -2.83 4.60
N SER A 54 -0.75 -2.56 3.44
CA SER A 54 -1.29 -1.24 3.09
C SER A 54 -2.43 -0.82 4.04
N ARG A 55 -3.30 -1.76 4.42
CA ARG A 55 -4.35 -1.53 5.41
C ARG A 55 -3.78 -1.26 6.80
N ALA A 56 -2.76 -2.03 7.21
CA ALA A 56 -2.07 -1.80 8.47
C ALA A 56 -1.42 -0.41 8.53
N LEU A 57 -0.71 0.00 7.48
CA LEU A 57 -0.14 1.35 7.38
C LEU A 57 -1.20 2.45 7.39
N ALA A 58 -2.32 2.28 6.68
CA ALA A 58 -3.41 3.26 6.67
C ALA A 58 -3.99 3.47 8.08
N LEU A 59 -4.22 2.37 8.82
CA LEU A 59 -4.71 2.40 10.20
C LEU A 59 -3.65 2.95 11.18
N ALA A 60 -2.39 2.55 11.00
CA ALA A 60 -1.31 2.94 11.88
C ALA A 60 -1.04 4.43 11.76
N LEU A 61 -0.94 4.94 10.55
CA LEU A 61 -0.55 6.33 10.34
C LEU A 61 -1.71 7.31 10.57
N ARG A 62 -2.91 6.82 10.95
CA ARG A 62 -4.12 7.62 11.21
C ARG A 62 -4.19 8.77 10.23
N VAL A 63 -4.10 8.43 8.95
CA VAL A 63 -4.46 9.38 7.91
C VAL A 63 -5.97 9.58 8.07
N GLN A 64 -6.38 10.52 8.93
CA GLN A 64 -7.55 11.30 8.59
C GLN A 64 -7.29 11.72 7.16
N VAL A 65 -8.22 11.40 6.27
CA VAL A 65 -8.17 11.80 4.85
C VAL A 65 -8.31 13.32 4.81
N ARG A 66 -7.32 14.06 5.34
CA ARG A 66 -7.13 15.48 5.07
C ARG A 66 -6.69 15.48 3.61
N ARG A 67 -7.62 15.90 2.75
CA ARG A 67 -7.50 16.07 1.29
C ARG A 67 -6.04 16.05 0.87
N GLY A 68 -5.52 14.85 0.60
CA GLY A 68 -4.20 14.69 0.02
C GLY A 68 -4.27 15.32 -1.36
N ASN A 69 -3.19 15.96 -1.78
CA ASN A 69 -3.01 16.45 -3.15
C ASN A 69 -3.75 15.51 -4.13
N PRO A 70 -4.77 15.97 -4.89
CA PRO A 70 -5.57 15.12 -5.77
C PRO A 70 -4.68 14.24 -6.65
N GLY A 71 -3.52 14.81 -7.02
CA GLY A 71 -2.22 14.20 -7.27
C GLY A 71 -2.06 12.71 -6.98
N THR A 72 -2.16 12.31 -5.72
CA THR A 72 -1.61 11.04 -5.21
C THR A 72 -2.60 10.25 -4.34
N SER A 73 -3.88 10.60 -4.41
CA SER A 73 -4.93 9.88 -3.70
C SER A 73 -5.07 8.45 -4.22
N GLU A 74 -5.30 7.47 -3.35
CA GLU A 74 -5.46 6.06 -3.74
C GLU A 74 -6.58 5.86 -4.79
N ALA A 75 -7.65 6.66 -4.67
CA ALA A 75 -8.72 6.70 -5.66
C ALA A 75 -8.23 7.15 -7.04
N ARG A 76 -7.32 8.14 -7.11
CA ARG A 76 -6.74 8.59 -8.38
C ARG A 76 -5.79 7.55 -8.97
N LEU A 77 -4.88 6.99 -8.16
CA LEU A 77 -3.97 5.92 -8.62
C LEU A 77 -4.76 4.76 -9.22
N ARG A 78 -5.85 4.37 -8.55
CA ARG A 78 -6.74 3.31 -9.02
C ARG A 78 -7.48 3.69 -10.30
N ARG A 79 -8.01 4.90 -10.39
CA ARG A 79 -8.68 5.42 -11.59
C ARG A 79 -7.73 5.39 -12.79
N ASP A 80 -6.52 5.90 -12.61
CA ASP A 80 -5.51 6.02 -13.68
C ASP A 80 -5.05 4.64 -14.17
N MET A 81 -4.83 3.69 -13.25
CA MET A 81 -4.54 2.30 -13.62
C MET A 81 -5.72 1.66 -14.37
N LYS A 82 -6.95 1.84 -13.89
CA LYS A 82 -8.15 1.27 -14.53
C LYS A 82 -8.41 1.85 -15.92
N LEU A 83 -8.15 3.14 -16.12
CA LEU A 83 -8.31 3.82 -17.41
C LEU A 83 -7.45 3.12 -18.47
N LEU A 84 -6.14 3.03 -18.22
CA LEU A 84 -5.22 2.42 -19.18
C LEU A 84 -5.43 0.90 -19.31
N THR A 85 -5.78 0.20 -18.23
CA THR A 85 -6.08 -1.24 -18.34
C THR A 85 -7.29 -1.51 -19.22
N ARG A 86 -8.33 -0.66 -19.17
CA ARG A 86 -9.51 -0.78 -20.04
C ARG A 86 -9.19 -0.48 -21.49
N GLU A 87 -8.38 0.54 -21.75
CA GLU A 87 -7.97 0.93 -23.12
C GLU A 87 -7.03 -0.11 -23.75
N LEU A 88 -6.10 -0.68 -22.98
CA LEU A 88 -5.11 -1.63 -23.48
C LEU A 88 -5.59 -3.09 -23.44
N GLY A 89 -6.68 -3.40 -22.73
CA GLY A 89 -7.13 -4.77 -22.45
C GLY A 89 -6.19 -5.57 -21.55
N ARG A 90 -5.13 -4.94 -21.03
CA ARG A 90 -4.11 -5.53 -20.15
C ARG A 90 -3.57 -4.47 -19.19
N PRO A 91 -2.95 -4.84 -18.06
CA PRO A 91 -2.25 -3.88 -17.24
C PRO A 91 -1.20 -3.10 -18.05
N PRO A 92 -1.13 -1.76 -17.92
CA PRO A 92 -0.09 -0.97 -18.55
C PRO A 92 1.28 -1.31 -17.95
N SER A 93 2.32 -1.01 -18.72
CA SER A 93 3.69 -0.90 -18.24
C SER A 93 3.91 0.43 -17.51
N SER A 94 4.97 0.50 -16.70
CA SER A 94 5.38 1.73 -16.01
C SER A 94 5.67 2.87 -17.01
N THR A 95 6.18 2.52 -18.18
CA THR A 95 6.46 3.47 -19.26
C THR A 95 5.17 3.99 -19.90
N GLU A 96 4.20 3.13 -20.22
CA GLU A 96 2.90 3.53 -20.76
C GLU A 96 2.17 4.46 -19.77
N MET A 97 2.17 4.12 -18.48
CA MET A 97 1.59 4.96 -17.43
C MET A 97 2.30 6.32 -17.27
N SER A 98 3.59 6.38 -17.55
CA SER A 98 4.37 7.63 -17.41
C SER A 98 4.32 8.51 -18.67
N ARG A 99 3.97 7.94 -19.82
CA ARG A 99 3.84 8.66 -21.09
C ARG A 99 2.45 9.24 -21.29
N ASP A 100 1.43 8.70 -20.62
CA ASP A 100 0.07 9.20 -20.73
C ASP A 100 -0.12 10.46 -19.84
N PRO A 101 -0.44 11.63 -20.41
CA PRO A 101 -0.61 12.86 -19.65
C PRO A 101 -1.86 12.86 -18.75
N ARG A 102 -2.80 11.94 -18.95
CA ARG A 102 -4.04 11.82 -18.16
C ARG A 102 -3.78 11.11 -16.83
N THR A 103 -2.66 10.41 -16.71
CA THR A 103 -2.33 9.58 -15.56
C THR A 103 -1.22 10.17 -14.70
N VAL A 104 -1.17 9.73 -13.45
CA VAL A 104 0.00 9.92 -12.60
C VAL A 104 1.20 9.12 -13.09
N HIS A 105 2.40 9.70 -12.96
CA HIS A 105 3.65 9.00 -13.25
C HIS A 105 3.79 7.69 -12.47
N ALA A 106 4.37 6.67 -13.11
CA ALA A 106 4.61 5.36 -12.49
C ALA A 106 5.43 5.43 -11.19
N ASN A 107 6.34 6.40 -11.07
CA ASN A 107 7.12 6.59 -9.84
C ASN A 107 6.22 6.88 -8.62
N THR A 108 5.07 7.51 -8.82
CA THR A 108 4.07 7.72 -7.75
C THR A 108 3.51 6.41 -7.24
N PHE A 109 3.21 5.47 -8.16
CA PHE A 109 2.75 4.13 -7.81
C PHE A 109 3.85 3.33 -7.10
N ILE A 110 5.07 3.34 -7.62
CA ILE A 110 6.22 2.63 -7.03
C ILE A 110 6.51 3.15 -5.62
N ARG A 111 6.54 4.47 -5.41
CA ARG A 111 6.72 5.05 -4.07
C ARG A 111 5.61 4.68 -3.11
N ARG A 112 4.41 4.40 -3.61
CA ARG A 112 3.23 4.05 -2.80
C ARG A 112 3.14 2.56 -2.49
N TYR A 113 3.49 1.70 -3.45
CA TYR A 113 3.27 0.25 -3.41
C TYR A 113 4.56 -0.57 -3.35
N GLY A 114 5.73 0.08 -3.41
CA GLY A 114 7.05 -0.54 -3.32
C GLY A 114 7.65 -0.92 -4.67
N SER A 115 6.85 -1.52 -5.55
CA SER A 115 7.28 -1.93 -6.89
C SER A 115 6.19 -1.71 -7.93
N TRP A 116 6.56 -1.74 -9.22
CA TRP A 116 5.55 -1.70 -10.30
C TRP A 116 4.67 -2.95 -10.29
N ALA A 117 5.26 -4.13 -10.06
CA ALA A 117 4.53 -5.38 -9.93
C ALA A 117 3.49 -5.32 -8.80
N ASP A 118 3.88 -4.78 -7.64
CA ASP A 118 2.95 -4.53 -6.53
C ASP A 118 1.90 -3.48 -6.88
N SER A 119 2.25 -2.46 -7.66
CA SER A 119 1.31 -1.43 -8.11
C SER A 119 0.20 -2.03 -8.98
N VAL A 120 0.57 -2.88 -9.94
CA VAL A 120 -0.36 -3.60 -10.82
C VAL A 120 -1.19 -4.61 -10.03
N ARG A 121 -0.54 -5.39 -9.15
CA ARG A 121 -1.21 -6.37 -8.30
C ARG A 121 -2.23 -5.70 -7.38
N MET A 122 -1.83 -4.65 -6.66
CA MET A 122 -2.72 -3.93 -5.75
C MET A 122 -3.87 -3.27 -6.52
N ALA A 123 -3.62 -2.67 -7.69
CA ALA A 123 -4.68 -2.10 -8.50
C ALA A 123 -5.65 -3.14 -9.09
N SER A 124 -5.18 -4.37 -9.33
CA SER A 124 -5.96 -5.51 -9.85
C SER A 124 -6.70 -6.29 -8.76
N GLU A 125 -6.12 -6.45 -7.56
CA GLU A 125 -6.72 -7.09 -6.38
C GLU A 125 -7.94 -6.31 -5.86
N LEU A 126 -8.10 -5.07 -6.31
CA LEU A 126 -9.28 -4.24 -6.07
C LEU A 126 -10.38 -4.52 -7.10
N ARG A 127 -10.50 -5.80 -7.48
CA ARG A 127 -11.55 -6.35 -8.33
C ARG A 127 -12.89 -5.94 -7.74
N ILE A 128 -13.68 -5.41 -8.65
CA ILE A 128 -15.05 -4.96 -8.54
C ILE A 128 -15.84 -5.91 -7.60
N VAL A 129 -16.20 -5.42 -6.41
CA VAL A 129 -17.36 -5.96 -5.70
C VAL A 129 -18.55 -5.39 -6.45
N GLY A 130 -19.21 -6.23 -7.23
CA GLY A 130 -20.34 -5.85 -8.06
C GLY A 130 -20.14 -6.28 -9.50
N GLU A 131 -20.22 -7.57 -9.76
CA GLU A 131 -20.98 -8.17 -10.86
C GLU A 131 -20.83 -9.68 -10.69
N GLY A 132 -21.76 -10.25 -9.92
CA GLY A 132 -22.10 -11.66 -10.05
C GLY A 132 -22.67 -11.85 -11.45
N LEU A 133 -21.87 -12.44 -12.32
CA LEU A 133 -22.35 -13.04 -13.54
C LEU A 133 -23.15 -14.29 -13.16
N ARG A 134 -24.45 -14.22 -13.47
CA ARG A 134 -25.44 -15.28 -13.72
C ARG A 134 -25.58 -16.39 -12.67
#